data_AF-A0A4R0ILD6-F1
#
_entry.id   AF-A0A4R0ILD6-F1
#
_cell.length_a   1.000
_cell.length_b   1.000
_cell.length_c   1.000
_cell.angle_alpha   90.00
_cell.angle_beta   90.00
_cell.angle_gamma   90.00
#
_symmetry.space_group_name_H-M   'P 1'
#
loop_
_entity.id
_entity.type
_entity.pdbx_description
1 polymer ?
#
loop_
_entity_poly.entity_id
_entity_poly.type
_entity_poly.pdbx_seq_one_letter_code
_entity_poly.pdbx_strand_id
1 'polypeptide(L)'
;MSAADGPVRFDPSDFGTIPSSRALRSWMRTTRRQHADRSFWEIFEDVYLVLFTLAMVGATGGNVVRHLNSNAAGCTSSTCGQLTAWIPWIVLPLLLATTIRVLLAVGPVSASRATGFWLLATPVNRAALLRPAYRLVIASIAVIASIVGAVIWALLGAPWFDVFTAALFIGSLLVFAGLVTVWAQQTARRARWTLRVADLLLLAAVVPAVALALRPRPSPGITTANVIVSTFTGDAPRTQLGLRALSDADAVTSGQLSFLMVCAVLVAVCVVLAILVSQTLDRLGRVSVIAGGELLAGLAGAASSLDISMLGDVIASRHWRLKGRVRSRRGRGADGAAIVQREFHRILRWPRRIAVAFGLLVVPYAVHGAGFHVLVPIAAAIAGFIAVRPMLDGLRTACRSTGLVRALGWDLRELRVVMAVVPGLFTIVWAACAYPAIGSATSCFAVAAGVISGTVRQASARPPSYAGPLVTSPMGAIPPGLFSQPARGFDLLVLCLAPVLFNLNSLWVILIPTVVLMLMFAIRPKTG
;
A
#
# COMPACT_ATOMS: atom_id res chain seq x y z
N MET A 1 -41.43 -17.79 -39.47
CA MET A 1 -40.04 -17.96 -39.94
C MET A 1 -39.86 -19.44 -40.25
N SER A 2 -39.78 -19.77 -41.52
CA SER A 2 -39.67 -21.16 -42.01
C SER A 2 -38.30 -21.73 -41.63
N ALA A 3 -38.25 -22.98 -41.17
CA ALA A 3 -37.03 -23.71 -40.81
C ALA A 3 -36.15 -24.08 -42.04
N ALA A 4 -36.42 -23.49 -43.21
CA ALA A 4 -35.72 -23.73 -44.47
C ALA A 4 -34.47 -22.84 -44.67
N ASP A 5 -34.31 -21.77 -43.90
CA ASP A 5 -33.09 -20.97 -43.93
C ASP A 5 -32.03 -21.67 -43.07
N GLY A 6 -31.05 -22.28 -43.73
CA GLY A 6 -29.83 -22.78 -43.07
C GLY A 6 -29.16 -21.69 -42.23
N PRO A 7 -28.21 -22.04 -41.34
CA PRO A 7 -27.55 -21.05 -40.50
C PRO A 7 -27.00 -19.92 -41.37
N VAL A 8 -27.43 -18.67 -41.10
CA VAL A 8 -27.01 -17.47 -41.83
C VAL A 8 -25.49 -17.47 -41.90
N ARG A 9 -24.94 -17.83 -43.07
CA ARG A 9 -23.53 -17.75 -43.36
C ARG A 9 -23.25 -16.33 -43.78
N PHE A 10 -22.70 -15.56 -42.86
CA PHE A 10 -22.20 -14.24 -43.17
C PHE A 10 -20.93 -14.37 -44.05
N ASP A 11 -20.94 -13.77 -45.24
CA ASP A 11 -19.74 -13.66 -46.06
C ASP A 11 -18.84 -12.55 -45.49
N PRO A 12 -17.56 -12.81 -45.17
CA PRO A 12 -16.64 -11.78 -44.68
C PRO A 12 -16.52 -10.56 -45.61
N SER A 13 -16.81 -10.72 -46.90
CA SER A 13 -16.78 -9.64 -47.88
C SER A 13 -17.92 -8.62 -47.72
N ASP A 14 -19.05 -9.00 -47.11
CA ASP A 14 -20.21 -8.13 -46.89
C ASP A 14 -19.94 -7.00 -45.86
N PHE A 15 -18.91 -7.15 -45.01
CA PHE A 15 -18.60 -6.19 -43.94
C PHE A 15 -17.50 -5.18 -44.28
N GLY A 16 -17.00 -5.18 -45.52
CA GLY A 16 -15.93 -4.30 -45.96
C GLY A 16 -14.61 -4.50 -45.21
N THR A 17 -13.67 -3.56 -45.37
CA THR A 17 -12.36 -3.65 -44.71
C THR A 17 -12.49 -3.45 -43.20
N ILE A 18 -11.91 -4.37 -42.43
CA ILE A 18 -11.91 -4.28 -40.95
C ILE A 18 -11.19 -2.97 -40.56
N PRO A 19 -11.83 -2.06 -39.81
CA PRO A 19 -11.24 -0.78 -39.48
C PRO A 19 -10.00 -0.94 -38.60
N SER A 20 -9.00 -0.09 -38.81
CA SER A 20 -7.81 -0.08 -37.97
C SER A 20 -8.15 0.31 -36.52
N SER A 21 -7.37 -0.22 -35.57
CA SER A 21 -7.53 0.13 -34.13
C SER A 21 -7.36 1.62 -33.83
N ARG A 22 -6.70 2.39 -34.73
CA ARG A 22 -6.56 3.84 -34.61
C ARG A 22 -7.86 4.54 -35.04
N ALA A 23 -8.45 4.12 -36.16
CA ALA A 23 -9.72 4.64 -36.66
C ALA A 23 -10.85 4.41 -35.63
N LEU A 24 -10.96 3.19 -35.10
CA LEU A 24 -11.96 2.86 -34.07
C LEU A 24 -11.80 3.73 -32.81
N ARG A 25 -10.57 3.94 -32.34
CA ARG A 25 -10.32 4.82 -31.18
C ARG A 25 -10.61 6.29 -31.47
N SER A 26 -10.33 6.75 -32.69
CA SER A 26 -10.66 8.10 -33.12
C SER A 26 -12.17 8.31 -33.09
N TRP A 27 -12.92 7.39 -33.69
CA TRP A 27 -14.37 7.39 -33.69
C TRP A 27 -14.95 7.36 -32.26
N MET A 28 -14.47 6.47 -31.39
CA MET A 28 -14.91 6.45 -29.99
C MET A 28 -14.65 7.77 -29.26
N ARG A 29 -13.51 8.42 -29.52
CA ARG A 29 -13.19 9.72 -28.90
C ARG A 29 -14.11 10.81 -29.41
N THR A 30 -14.42 10.84 -30.70
CA THR A 30 -15.35 11.83 -31.26
C THR A 30 -16.76 11.60 -30.72
N THR A 31 -17.25 10.36 -30.71
CA THR A 31 -18.60 10.04 -30.19
C THR A 31 -18.71 10.36 -28.69
N ARG A 32 -17.69 10.05 -27.89
CA ARG A 32 -17.68 10.42 -26.46
C ARG A 32 -17.65 11.92 -26.25
N ARG A 33 -16.91 12.68 -27.07
CA ARG A 33 -16.89 14.15 -27.00
C ARG A 33 -18.24 14.75 -27.35
N GLN A 34 -18.97 14.14 -28.28
CA GLN A 34 -20.31 14.59 -28.67
C GLN A 34 -21.37 14.37 -27.57
N HIS A 35 -21.17 13.37 -26.71
CA HIS A 35 -22.06 13.06 -25.57
C HIS A 35 -21.47 13.50 -24.23
N ALA A 36 -20.40 14.31 -24.24
CA ALA A 36 -19.81 14.83 -23.03
C ALA A 36 -20.43 16.20 -22.75
N ASP A 37 -21.41 16.24 -21.86
CA ASP A 37 -22.17 17.45 -21.53
C ASP A 37 -21.40 18.45 -20.61
N ARG A 38 -20.08 18.30 -20.48
CA ARG A 38 -19.28 19.14 -19.59
C ARG A 38 -18.96 20.48 -20.23
N SER A 39 -19.22 21.55 -19.49
CA SER A 39 -18.84 22.90 -19.92
C SER A 39 -17.31 23.08 -19.94
N PHE A 40 -16.81 23.97 -20.80
CA PHE A 40 -15.39 24.30 -20.83
C PHE A 40 -14.89 24.82 -19.47
N TRP A 41 -15.75 25.57 -18.75
CA TRP A 41 -15.45 26.12 -17.44
C TRP A 41 -15.27 25.05 -16.37
N GLU A 42 -16.09 23.99 -16.36
CA GLU A 42 -15.90 22.85 -15.43
C GLU A 42 -14.57 22.15 -15.65
N ILE A 43 -14.14 21.99 -16.90
CA ILE A 43 -12.84 21.35 -17.22
C ILE A 43 -11.69 22.23 -16.71
N PHE A 44 -11.80 23.55 -16.87
CA PHE A 44 -10.79 24.48 -16.37
C PHE A 44 -10.71 24.47 -14.84
N GLU A 45 -11.86 24.46 -14.16
CA GLU A 45 -11.95 24.37 -12.70
C GLU A 45 -11.30 23.08 -12.18
N ASP A 46 -11.61 21.92 -12.78
CA ASP A 46 -10.99 20.63 -12.45
C ASP A 46 -9.45 20.69 -12.59
N VAL A 47 -8.95 21.25 -13.70
CA VAL A 47 -7.50 21.36 -13.95
C VAL A 47 -6.84 22.31 -12.97
N TYR A 48 -7.44 23.47 -12.71
CA TYR A 48 -6.95 24.44 -11.75
C TYR A 48 -6.85 23.84 -10.35
N LEU A 49 -7.92 23.17 -9.88
CA LEU A 49 -7.96 22.51 -8.57
C LEU A 49 -6.86 21.44 -8.45
N VAL A 50 -6.66 20.62 -9.49
CA VAL A 50 -5.59 19.60 -9.48
C VAL A 50 -4.20 20.24 -9.43
N LEU A 51 -3.93 21.27 -10.23
CA LEU A 51 -2.64 21.95 -10.25
C LEU A 51 -2.36 22.67 -8.93
N PHE A 52 -3.36 23.40 -8.41
CA PHE A 52 -3.24 24.13 -7.16
C PHE A 52 -3.04 23.18 -5.97
N THR A 53 -3.82 22.09 -5.88
CA THR A 53 -3.64 21.09 -4.83
C THR A 53 -2.29 20.39 -4.92
N LEU A 54 -1.81 20.06 -6.13
CA LEU A 54 -0.48 19.50 -6.33
C LEU A 54 0.62 20.48 -5.91
N ALA A 55 0.48 21.76 -6.23
CA ALA A 55 1.42 22.80 -5.83
C ALA A 55 1.44 23.00 -4.30
N MET A 56 0.27 23.07 -3.67
CA MET A 56 0.14 23.22 -2.22
C MET A 56 0.74 22.01 -1.48
N VAL A 57 0.33 20.79 -1.85
CA VAL A 57 0.87 19.55 -1.27
C VAL A 57 2.37 19.43 -1.53
N GLY A 58 2.82 19.81 -2.73
CA GLY A 58 4.23 19.83 -3.11
C GLY A 58 5.06 20.80 -2.27
N ALA A 59 4.55 22.01 -2.01
CA ALA A 59 5.23 23.02 -1.20
C ALA A 59 5.27 22.61 0.29
N THR A 60 4.15 22.17 0.86
CA THR A 60 4.10 21.70 2.26
C THR A 60 4.95 20.45 2.45
N GLY A 61 4.81 19.45 1.57
CA GLY A 61 5.61 18.23 1.60
C GLY A 61 7.10 18.50 1.41
N GLY A 62 7.46 19.38 0.47
CA GLY A 62 8.84 19.78 0.21
C GLY A 62 9.50 20.46 1.41
N ASN A 63 8.78 21.35 2.10
CA ASN A 63 9.31 22.01 3.30
C ASN A 63 9.53 21.01 4.45
N VAL A 64 8.56 20.12 4.69
CA VAL A 64 8.70 19.03 5.68
C VAL A 64 9.89 18.14 5.34
N VAL A 65 10.02 17.69 4.09
CA VAL A 65 11.14 16.85 3.66
C VAL A 65 12.47 17.59 3.83
N ARG A 66 12.56 18.87 3.46
CA ARG A 66 13.79 19.67 3.62
C ARG A 66 14.20 19.80 5.09
N HIS A 67 13.23 20.08 5.96
CA HIS A 67 13.47 20.25 7.39
C HIS A 67 13.80 18.94 8.10
N LEU A 68 13.24 17.82 7.63
CA LEU A 68 13.60 16.49 8.09
C LEU A 68 14.98 16.07 7.57
N ASN A 69 15.30 16.39 6.31
CA ASN A 69 16.59 16.11 5.68
C ASN A 69 17.72 16.82 6.43
N SER A 70 17.61 18.13 6.69
CA SER A 70 18.66 18.89 7.40
C SER A 70 18.94 18.33 8.81
N ASN A 71 17.92 17.82 9.49
CA ASN A 71 18.07 17.22 10.81
C ASN A 71 18.66 15.80 10.74
N ALA A 72 18.29 15.01 9.74
CA ALA A 72 18.80 13.66 9.51
C ALA A 72 20.27 13.68 9.02
N ALA A 73 20.64 14.63 8.16
CA ALA A 73 21.99 14.78 7.62
C ALA A 73 23.05 15.08 8.71
N GLY A 74 22.63 15.64 9.86
CA GLY A 74 23.51 15.87 11.02
C GLY A 74 23.72 14.64 11.91
N CYS A 75 23.09 13.50 11.63
CA CYS A 75 23.11 12.34 12.51
C CYS A 75 24.38 11.47 12.28
N THR A 76 25.37 11.62 13.16
CA THR A 76 26.65 10.89 13.12
C THR A 76 26.70 9.66 14.04
N SER A 77 25.58 9.28 14.64
CA SER A 77 25.54 8.14 15.58
C SER A 77 25.77 6.80 14.88
N SER A 78 26.39 5.83 15.57
CA SER A 78 26.60 4.46 15.07
C SER A 78 25.27 3.76 14.72
N THR A 79 24.19 4.09 15.42
CA THR A 79 22.82 3.63 15.17
C THR A 79 22.30 4.11 13.80
N CYS A 80 22.63 5.34 13.40
CA CYS A 80 22.24 5.90 12.09
C CYS A 80 22.89 5.14 10.93
N GLY A 81 24.20 4.88 11.02
CA GLY A 81 24.93 4.11 10.00
C GLY A 81 24.47 2.65 9.89
N GLN A 82 24.07 2.03 11.00
CA GLN A 82 23.46 0.70 10.94
C GLN A 82 22.08 0.75 10.27
N LEU A 83 21.25 1.73 10.58
CA LEU A 83 19.91 1.82 9.99
C LEU A 83 19.98 1.98 8.46
N THR A 84 20.84 2.88 7.95
CA THR A 84 20.98 3.11 6.50
C THR A 84 21.44 1.88 5.74
N ALA A 85 22.25 1.01 6.35
CA ALA A 85 22.67 -0.25 5.75
C ALA A 85 21.53 -1.27 5.60
N TRP A 86 20.57 -1.31 6.54
CA TRP A 86 19.50 -2.31 6.53
C TRP A 86 18.21 -1.83 5.82
N ILE A 87 17.96 -0.52 5.76
CA ILE A 87 16.76 0.06 5.15
C ILE A 87 16.54 -0.44 3.70
N PRO A 88 17.54 -0.44 2.78
CA PRO A 88 17.32 -0.90 1.41
C PRO A 88 16.88 -2.37 1.33
N TRP A 89 17.44 -3.22 2.21
CA TRP A 89 17.10 -4.65 2.29
C TRP A 89 15.69 -4.92 2.78
N ILE A 90 15.02 -3.94 3.40
CA ILE A 90 13.63 -4.08 3.82
C ILE A 90 12.69 -3.35 2.87
N VAL A 91 12.99 -2.07 2.58
CA VAL A 91 12.14 -1.19 1.80
C VAL A 91 12.04 -1.65 0.35
N LEU A 92 13.14 -2.03 -0.31
CA LEU A 92 13.11 -2.47 -1.71
C LEU A 92 12.25 -3.73 -1.92
N PRO A 93 12.48 -4.85 -1.19
CA PRO A 93 11.64 -6.02 -1.37
C PRO A 93 10.19 -5.79 -0.93
N LEU A 94 9.94 -4.93 0.06
CA LEU A 94 8.59 -4.56 0.46
C LEU A 94 7.87 -3.76 -0.65
N LEU A 95 8.52 -2.77 -1.25
CA LEU A 95 7.98 -1.98 -2.37
C LEU A 95 7.74 -2.87 -3.59
N LEU A 96 8.67 -3.75 -3.94
CA LEU A 96 8.49 -4.68 -5.05
C LEU A 96 7.33 -5.64 -4.81
N ALA A 97 7.30 -6.28 -3.63
CA ALA A 97 6.26 -7.24 -3.31
C ALA A 97 4.87 -6.61 -3.24
N THR A 98 4.77 -5.39 -2.70
CA THR A 98 3.51 -4.64 -2.66
C THR A 98 3.08 -4.23 -4.07
N THR A 99 3.99 -3.67 -4.88
CA THR A 99 3.73 -3.27 -6.27
C THR A 99 3.26 -4.44 -7.12
N ILE A 100 4.00 -5.56 -7.14
CA ILE A 100 3.63 -6.76 -7.89
C ILE A 100 2.21 -7.22 -7.52
N ARG A 101 1.88 -7.18 -6.24
CA ARG A 101 0.59 -7.67 -5.76
C ARG A 101 -0.54 -6.71 -6.00
N VAL A 102 -0.34 -5.41 -5.83
CA VAL A 102 -1.35 -4.41 -6.17
C VAL A 102 -1.65 -4.50 -7.66
N LEU A 103 -0.61 -4.55 -8.49
CA LEU A 103 -0.76 -4.68 -9.93
C LEU A 103 -1.44 -6.00 -10.33
N LEU A 104 -1.08 -7.16 -9.79
CA LEU A 104 -1.76 -8.42 -10.10
C LEU A 104 -3.15 -8.56 -9.45
N ALA A 105 -3.38 -7.90 -8.32
CA ALA A 105 -4.68 -7.83 -7.67
C ALA A 105 -5.63 -6.87 -8.36
N VAL A 106 -5.15 -5.98 -9.22
CA VAL A 106 -5.95 -5.22 -10.17
C VAL A 106 -6.00 -5.97 -11.50
N GLY A 107 -4.85 -6.20 -12.11
CA GLY A 107 -4.66 -6.59 -13.50
C GLY A 107 -4.01 -5.38 -14.18
N PRO A 108 -2.66 -5.36 -14.35
CA PRO A 108 -1.94 -4.16 -14.78
C PRO A 108 -2.45 -3.61 -16.11
N VAL A 109 -2.96 -4.48 -17.01
CA VAL A 109 -3.75 -4.05 -18.16
C VAL A 109 -5.19 -4.50 -17.95
N SER A 110 -6.07 -3.53 -17.71
CA SER A 110 -7.49 -3.74 -17.48
C SER A 110 -8.34 -3.02 -18.52
N ALA A 111 -9.53 -3.53 -18.77
CA ALA A 111 -10.52 -2.87 -19.61
C ALA A 111 -11.90 -2.99 -18.96
N SER A 112 -12.74 -1.97 -19.14
CA SER A 112 -14.10 -2.00 -18.61
C SER A 112 -14.91 -3.18 -19.16
N ARG A 113 -15.93 -3.64 -18.42
CA ARG A 113 -16.81 -4.73 -18.88
C ARG A 113 -17.40 -4.44 -20.26
N ALA A 114 -17.82 -3.19 -20.53
CA ALA A 114 -18.30 -2.78 -21.84
C ALA A 114 -17.24 -2.92 -22.95
N THR A 115 -15.99 -2.49 -22.69
CA THR A 115 -14.88 -2.61 -23.65
C THR A 115 -14.52 -4.07 -23.89
N GLY A 116 -14.47 -4.88 -22.84
CA GLY A 116 -14.20 -6.30 -22.98
C GLY A 116 -15.33 -7.07 -23.64
N PHE A 117 -16.59 -6.67 -23.40
CA PHE A 117 -17.74 -7.30 -24.03
C PHE A 117 -17.80 -6.97 -25.52
N TRP A 118 -17.85 -5.69 -25.87
CA TRP A 118 -18.07 -5.22 -27.24
C TRP A 118 -16.80 -5.14 -28.09
N LEU A 119 -15.73 -4.54 -27.57
CA LEU A 119 -14.55 -4.20 -28.38
C LEU A 119 -13.56 -5.35 -28.50
N LEU A 120 -13.29 -6.10 -27.43
CA LEU A 120 -12.37 -7.25 -27.47
C LEU A 120 -12.95 -8.48 -28.21
N ALA A 121 -14.26 -8.49 -28.47
CA ALA A 121 -14.93 -9.49 -29.30
C ALA A 121 -14.78 -9.23 -30.80
N THR A 122 -14.46 -7.99 -31.20
CA THR A 122 -14.25 -7.64 -32.62
C THR A 122 -12.98 -8.29 -33.19
N PRO A 123 -12.90 -8.47 -34.53
CA PRO A 123 -11.69 -8.99 -35.19
C PRO A 123 -10.53 -7.97 -35.26
N VAL A 124 -10.67 -6.79 -34.63
CA VAL A 124 -9.63 -5.75 -34.60
C VAL A 124 -8.43 -6.21 -33.77
N ASN A 125 -7.22 -5.80 -34.18
CA ASN A 125 -5.98 -6.13 -33.48
C ASN A 125 -6.03 -5.69 -31.99
N ARG A 126 -6.17 -6.68 -31.10
CA ARG A 126 -6.31 -6.49 -29.64
C ARG A 126 -5.09 -5.82 -29.01
N ALA A 127 -3.88 -6.19 -29.44
CA ALA A 127 -2.65 -5.60 -28.92
C ALA A 127 -2.64 -4.08 -29.19
N ALA A 128 -2.99 -3.67 -30.40
CA ALA A 128 -3.05 -2.26 -30.77
C ALA A 128 -4.14 -1.48 -30.00
N LEU A 129 -5.24 -2.13 -29.62
CA LEU A 129 -6.30 -1.55 -28.78
C LEU A 129 -5.85 -1.37 -27.32
N LEU A 130 -5.08 -2.32 -26.76
CA LEU A 130 -4.63 -2.31 -25.36
C LEU A 130 -3.34 -1.49 -25.12
N ARG A 131 -2.53 -1.24 -26.16
CA ARG A 131 -1.26 -0.48 -26.07
C ARG A 131 -1.35 0.85 -25.31
N PRO A 132 -2.38 1.71 -25.49
CA PRO A 132 -2.46 2.98 -24.77
C PRO A 132 -2.67 2.81 -23.27
N ALA A 133 -3.55 1.88 -22.88
CA ALA A 133 -3.81 1.57 -21.47
C ALA A 133 -2.53 1.03 -20.82
N TYR A 134 -1.83 0.13 -21.51
CA TYR A 134 -0.53 -0.37 -21.09
C TYR A 134 0.50 0.75 -20.89
N ARG A 135 0.67 1.66 -21.87
CA ARG A 135 1.63 2.78 -21.76
C ARG A 135 1.29 3.72 -20.62
N LEU A 136 0.00 4.04 -20.43
CA LEU A 136 -0.45 4.87 -19.30
C LEU A 136 -0.11 4.23 -17.97
N VAL A 137 -0.34 2.92 -17.82
CA VAL A 137 -0.02 2.22 -16.57
C VAL A 137 1.48 2.21 -16.31
N ILE A 138 2.31 1.85 -17.29
CA ILE A 138 3.77 1.86 -17.11
C ILE A 138 4.30 3.27 -16.81
N ALA A 139 3.80 4.30 -17.50
CA ALA A 139 4.16 5.69 -17.22
C ALA A 139 3.74 6.12 -15.81
N SER A 140 2.52 5.75 -15.38
CA SER A 140 2.06 6.05 -14.02
C SER A 140 2.90 5.37 -12.95
N ILE A 141 3.33 4.11 -13.18
CA ILE A 141 4.23 3.40 -12.28
C ILE A 141 5.57 4.10 -12.21
N ALA A 142 6.15 4.50 -13.35
CA ALA A 142 7.43 5.20 -13.39
C ALA A 142 7.39 6.51 -12.57
N VAL A 143 6.37 7.33 -12.80
CA VAL A 143 6.21 8.61 -12.09
C VAL A 143 6.03 8.39 -10.59
N ILE A 144 5.09 7.52 -10.19
CA ILE A 144 4.80 7.26 -8.77
C ILE A 144 6.04 6.66 -8.08
N ALA A 145 6.72 5.71 -8.72
CA ALA A 145 7.90 5.06 -8.16
C ALA A 145 9.08 6.02 -7.99
N SER A 146 9.31 6.90 -8.96
CA SER A 146 10.35 7.93 -8.87
C SER A 146 10.05 8.93 -7.76
N ILE A 147 8.80 9.37 -7.60
CA ILE A 147 8.40 10.25 -6.49
C ILE A 147 8.62 9.55 -5.14
N VAL A 148 8.16 8.31 -5.00
CA VAL A 148 8.33 7.54 -3.76
C VAL A 148 9.81 7.31 -3.44
N GLY A 149 10.62 6.94 -4.44
CA GLY A 149 12.06 6.77 -4.26
C GLY A 149 12.78 8.06 -3.85
N ALA A 150 12.44 9.17 -4.49
CA ALA A 150 12.97 10.49 -4.15
C ALA A 150 12.62 10.89 -2.72
N VAL A 151 11.36 10.72 -2.31
CA VAL A 151 10.90 11.05 -0.95
C VAL A 151 11.64 10.21 0.10
N ILE A 152 11.76 8.88 -0.12
CA ILE A 152 12.45 7.99 0.83
C ILE A 152 13.90 8.43 1.04
N TRP A 153 14.64 8.71 -0.03
CA TRP A 153 16.06 9.08 0.07
C TRP A 153 16.27 10.52 0.52
N ALA A 154 15.37 11.44 0.16
CA ALA A 154 15.41 12.80 0.68
C ALA A 154 15.18 12.83 2.20
N LEU A 155 14.31 11.95 2.74
CA LEU A 155 14.09 11.83 4.19
C LEU A 155 15.30 11.25 4.95
N LEU A 156 16.22 10.57 4.25
CA LEU A 156 17.41 9.95 4.85
C LEU A 156 18.61 10.91 4.96
N GLY A 157 18.46 12.18 4.57
CA GLY A 157 19.56 13.13 4.66
C GLY A 157 20.51 13.14 3.45
N ALA A 158 20.19 12.42 2.37
CA ALA A 158 21.10 12.21 1.25
C ALA A 158 21.26 13.48 0.37
N PRO A 159 22.43 13.68 -0.26
CA PRO A 159 22.63 14.78 -1.20
C PRO A 159 21.72 14.61 -2.42
N TRP A 160 21.36 15.72 -3.07
CA TRP A 160 20.38 15.74 -4.17
C TRP A 160 20.74 14.81 -5.33
N PHE A 161 22.02 14.64 -5.62
CA PHE A 161 22.49 13.71 -6.63
C PHE A 161 22.15 12.25 -6.27
N ASP A 162 22.38 11.85 -5.03
CA ASP A 162 22.06 10.50 -4.55
C ASP A 162 20.54 10.28 -4.48
N VAL A 163 19.77 11.32 -4.12
CA VAL A 163 18.30 11.29 -4.19
C VAL A 163 17.84 11.03 -5.63
N PHE A 164 18.43 11.70 -6.62
CA PHE A 164 18.09 11.51 -8.03
C PHE A 164 18.45 10.10 -8.52
N THR A 165 19.67 9.63 -8.26
CA THR A 165 20.11 8.30 -8.72
C THR A 165 19.30 7.18 -8.06
N ALA A 166 18.99 7.30 -6.77
CA ALA A 166 18.16 6.35 -6.06
C ALA A 166 16.69 6.36 -6.55
N ALA A 167 16.13 7.54 -6.84
CA ALA A 167 14.80 7.67 -7.44
C ALA A 167 14.73 6.99 -8.82
N LEU A 168 15.80 7.10 -9.61
CA LEU A 168 15.90 6.47 -10.93
C LEU A 168 16.05 4.94 -10.81
N PHE A 169 16.84 4.46 -9.85
CA PHE A 169 16.97 3.04 -9.55
C PHE A 169 15.64 2.41 -9.08
N ILE A 170 15.01 2.97 -8.05
CA ILE A 170 13.72 2.49 -7.51
C ILE A 170 12.63 2.59 -8.58
N GLY A 171 12.59 3.70 -9.31
CA GLY A 171 11.71 3.90 -10.46
C GLY A 171 11.81 2.77 -11.47
N SER A 172 13.03 2.48 -11.92
CA SER A 172 13.30 1.44 -12.92
C SER A 172 12.98 0.04 -12.40
N LEU A 173 13.30 -0.25 -11.14
CA LEU A 173 13.01 -1.53 -10.49
C LEU A 173 11.49 -1.80 -10.39
N LEU A 174 10.70 -0.78 -10.03
CA LEU A 174 9.23 -0.89 -9.96
C LEU A 174 8.59 -0.93 -11.35
N VAL A 175 9.15 -0.23 -12.34
CA VAL A 175 8.74 -0.36 -13.75
C VAL A 175 9.00 -1.79 -14.24
N PHE A 176 10.19 -2.35 -13.97
CA PHE A 176 10.52 -3.73 -14.29
C PHE A 176 9.52 -4.70 -13.65
N ALA A 177 9.18 -4.52 -12.37
CA ALA A 177 8.14 -5.29 -11.70
C ALA A 177 6.79 -5.15 -12.40
N GLY A 178 6.42 -3.94 -12.83
CA GLY A 178 5.23 -3.68 -13.64
C GLY A 178 5.22 -4.48 -14.94
N LEU A 179 6.31 -4.47 -15.70
CA LEU A 179 6.47 -5.25 -16.93
C LEU A 179 6.33 -6.76 -16.69
N VAL A 180 6.97 -7.27 -15.62
CA VAL A 180 6.84 -8.67 -15.20
C VAL A 180 5.39 -9.00 -14.83
N THR A 181 4.64 -8.10 -14.20
CA THR A 181 3.23 -8.35 -13.88
C THR A 181 2.35 -8.43 -15.14
N VAL A 182 2.62 -7.63 -16.17
CA VAL A 182 1.90 -7.70 -17.46
C VAL A 182 2.18 -9.04 -18.14
N TRP A 183 3.44 -9.47 -18.16
CA TRP A 183 3.82 -10.80 -18.66
C TRP A 183 3.17 -11.93 -17.85
N ALA A 184 3.09 -11.77 -16.53
CA ALA A 184 2.48 -12.73 -15.62
C ALA A 184 0.95 -12.82 -15.82
N GLN A 185 0.29 -11.72 -16.19
CA GLN A 185 -1.14 -11.67 -16.47
C GLN A 185 -1.56 -12.54 -17.68
N GLN A 186 -0.63 -12.88 -18.57
CA GLN A 186 -0.92 -13.69 -19.76
C GLN A 186 -1.39 -15.11 -19.44
N THR A 187 -0.93 -15.71 -18.33
CA THR A 187 -1.35 -17.06 -17.94
C THR A 187 -1.52 -17.20 -16.43
N ALA A 188 -2.51 -17.99 -16.00
CA ALA A 188 -2.74 -18.26 -14.58
C ALA A 188 -1.55 -18.96 -13.89
N ARG A 189 -0.76 -19.75 -14.63
CA ARG A 189 0.47 -20.37 -14.10
C ARG A 189 1.52 -19.30 -13.77
N ARG A 190 1.80 -18.37 -14.70
CA ARG A 190 2.78 -17.30 -14.46
C ARG A 190 2.34 -16.37 -13.34
N ALA A 191 1.08 -15.94 -13.31
CA ALA A 191 0.53 -15.13 -12.22
C ALA A 191 0.74 -15.78 -10.83
N ARG A 192 0.51 -17.10 -10.72
CA ARG A 192 0.75 -17.84 -9.47
C ARG A 192 2.24 -17.87 -9.09
N TRP A 193 3.15 -18.08 -10.05
CA TRP A 193 4.59 -18.06 -9.79
C TRP A 193 5.07 -16.67 -9.37
N THR A 194 4.64 -15.62 -10.06
CA THR A 194 4.99 -14.23 -9.70
C THR A 194 4.47 -13.85 -8.32
N LEU A 195 3.27 -14.32 -7.94
CA LEU A 195 2.76 -14.13 -6.57
C LEU A 195 3.60 -14.87 -5.52
N ARG A 196 4.13 -16.06 -5.82
CA ARG A 196 5.07 -16.78 -4.93
C ARG A 196 6.39 -16.02 -4.79
N VAL A 197 6.93 -15.46 -5.87
CA VAL A 197 8.12 -14.59 -5.81
C VAL A 197 7.83 -13.37 -4.92
N ALA A 198 6.64 -12.77 -5.03
CA ALA A 198 6.23 -11.69 -4.13
C ALA A 198 5.99 -12.17 -2.67
N ASP A 199 5.70 -13.45 -2.42
CA ASP A 199 5.70 -14.03 -1.07
C ASP A 199 7.14 -14.14 -0.53
N LEU A 200 8.09 -14.61 -1.34
CA LEU A 200 9.50 -14.69 -0.98
C LEU A 200 10.11 -13.30 -0.71
N LEU A 201 9.80 -12.30 -1.54
CA LEU A 201 10.24 -10.92 -1.32
C LEU A 201 9.68 -10.34 -0.01
N LEU A 202 8.42 -10.62 0.35
CA LEU A 202 7.90 -10.21 1.66
C LEU A 202 8.65 -10.87 2.80
N LEU A 203 8.96 -12.16 2.70
CA LEU A 203 9.76 -12.84 3.72
C LEU A 203 11.17 -12.23 3.82
N ALA A 204 11.80 -11.93 2.68
CA ALA A 204 13.09 -11.26 2.61
C ALA A 204 13.07 -9.85 3.25
N ALA A 205 11.92 -9.15 3.23
CA ALA A 205 11.75 -7.88 3.93
C ALA A 205 11.54 -8.06 5.45
N VAL A 206 10.83 -9.11 5.86
CA VAL A 206 10.48 -9.36 7.28
C VAL A 206 11.69 -9.83 8.09
N VAL A 207 12.52 -10.73 7.55
CA VAL A 207 13.70 -11.27 8.25
C VAL A 207 14.62 -10.17 8.80
N PRO A 208 15.09 -9.20 7.99
CA PRO A 208 15.90 -8.09 8.49
C PRO A 208 15.17 -7.18 9.47
N ALA A 209 13.87 -6.91 9.27
CA ALA A 209 13.07 -6.10 10.19
C ALA A 209 12.96 -6.74 11.58
N VAL A 210 12.70 -8.05 11.62
CA VAL A 210 12.65 -8.82 12.88
C VAL A 210 14.04 -8.97 13.49
N ALA A 211 15.08 -9.17 12.68
CA ALA A 211 16.46 -9.25 13.18
C ALA A 211 16.92 -7.94 13.83
N LEU A 212 16.56 -6.78 13.26
CA LEU A 212 16.77 -5.47 13.89
C LEU A 212 16.00 -5.36 15.20
N ALA A 213 14.74 -5.82 15.21
CA ALA A 213 13.89 -5.76 16.38
C ALA A 213 14.36 -6.63 17.55
N LEU A 214 15.00 -7.76 17.26
CA LEU A 214 15.44 -8.70 18.29
C LEU A 214 16.87 -8.44 18.78
N ARG A 215 17.63 -7.51 18.19
CA ARG A 215 19.00 -7.20 18.62
C ARG A 215 18.98 -6.41 19.93
N PRO A 216 19.48 -6.98 21.06
CA PRO A 216 19.29 -6.37 22.37
C PRO A 216 20.10 -5.09 22.63
N ARG A 217 21.19 -4.82 21.91
CA ARG A 217 22.04 -3.63 22.04
C ARG A 217 22.81 -3.39 20.73
N PRO A 218 23.15 -2.14 20.37
CA PRO A 218 24.08 -1.89 19.27
C PRO A 218 25.45 -2.46 19.66
N SER A 219 25.83 -3.59 19.08
CA SER A 219 27.19 -4.10 19.19
C SER A 219 28.12 -3.15 18.40
N PRO A 220 29.20 -2.63 19.00
CA PRO A 220 30.13 -1.69 18.34
C PRO A 220 30.95 -2.28 17.17
N GLY A 221 30.61 -3.48 16.67
CA GLY A 221 31.44 -4.26 15.76
C GLY A 221 30.78 -4.68 14.44
N ILE A 222 29.93 -3.84 13.83
CA ILE A 222 29.39 -4.13 12.49
C ILE A 222 29.91 -3.09 11.50
N THR A 223 31.23 -3.12 11.30
CA THR A 223 31.96 -2.41 10.25
C THR A 223 31.87 -3.15 8.90
N THR A 224 31.24 -4.33 8.85
CA THR A 224 31.27 -5.23 7.69
C THR A 224 30.09 -5.06 6.72
N ALA A 225 29.01 -4.36 7.11
CA ALA A 225 27.89 -4.09 6.21
C ALA A 225 28.11 -2.87 5.30
N ASN A 226 29.06 -1.99 5.65
CA ASN A 226 29.51 -0.94 4.75
C ASN A 226 30.14 -1.51 3.48
N VAL A 227 30.63 -2.76 3.48
CA VAL A 227 31.31 -3.35 2.33
C VAL A 227 30.43 -3.48 1.09
N ILE A 228 29.09 -3.50 1.19
CA ILE A 228 28.21 -3.64 0.01
C ILE A 228 27.76 -2.28 -0.56
N VAL A 229 27.75 -1.20 0.25
CA VAL A 229 27.46 0.16 -0.25
C VAL A 229 28.76 0.91 -0.55
N SER A 230 29.81 0.73 0.26
CA SER A 230 31.14 1.29 0.05
C SER A 230 31.89 0.67 -1.14
N THR A 231 31.53 -0.56 -1.58
CA THR A 231 32.02 -1.10 -2.85
C THR A 231 31.38 -0.43 -4.07
N PHE A 232 30.22 0.21 -3.91
CA PHE A 232 29.60 1.00 -4.98
C PHE A 232 29.86 2.51 -4.86
N THR A 233 30.11 3.04 -3.66
CA THR A 233 30.40 4.48 -3.46
C THR A 233 31.88 4.83 -3.34
N GLY A 234 32.80 3.86 -3.29
CA GLY A 234 34.25 4.11 -3.35
C GLY A 234 34.87 4.72 -2.09
N ASP A 235 34.10 4.99 -1.04
CA ASP A 235 34.63 5.52 0.22
C ASP A 235 35.03 4.41 1.18
N ALA A 236 36.32 4.06 1.17
CA ALA A 236 36.96 3.35 2.27
C ALA A 236 37.08 4.27 3.51
N PRO A 237 37.03 3.74 4.75
CA PRO A 237 37.09 4.55 5.95
C PRO A 237 38.51 5.09 6.14
N ARG A 238 38.80 6.25 5.55
CA ARG A 238 40.03 7.01 5.82
C ARG A 238 39.81 7.83 7.09
N THR A 239 40.22 7.25 8.21
CA THR A 239 40.67 8.03 9.36
C THR A 239 41.77 9.00 8.90
N GLN A 240 41.49 10.30 8.80
CA GLN A 240 42.35 11.38 9.30
C GLN A 240 41.91 12.76 8.80
N LEU A 241 41.82 13.66 9.78
CA LEU A 241 42.10 15.09 9.74
C LEU A 241 41.39 15.95 8.67
N GLY A 242 40.47 16.77 9.19
CA GLY A 242 39.90 17.90 8.48
C GLY A 242 40.98 18.88 8.01
N LEU A 243 41.13 18.98 6.69
CA LEU A 243 41.64 20.15 5.96
C LEU A 243 41.39 20.06 4.43
N ARG A 244 40.46 19.21 3.97
CA ARG A 244 40.04 19.13 2.55
C ARG A 244 38.55 19.44 2.29
N ALA A 245 37.78 19.75 3.34
CA ALA A 245 36.33 19.96 3.23
C ALA A 245 35.91 21.29 2.55
N LEU A 246 36.81 21.98 1.85
CA LEU A 246 36.52 23.24 1.15
C LEU A 246 36.85 23.20 -0.36
N SER A 247 37.32 22.09 -0.93
CA SER A 247 37.63 22.00 -2.37
C SER A 247 36.81 20.99 -3.19
N ASP A 248 36.07 20.07 -2.56
CA ASP A 248 35.52 18.89 -3.26
C ASP A 248 33.98 18.84 -3.30
N ALA A 249 33.29 19.99 -3.25
CA ALA A 249 31.82 20.02 -3.28
C ALA A 249 31.21 19.69 -4.65
N ASP A 250 31.99 19.69 -5.74
CA ASP A 250 31.49 19.57 -7.12
C ASP A 250 32.12 18.41 -7.94
N ALA A 251 32.97 17.57 -7.33
CA ALA A 251 33.59 16.45 -8.03
C ALA A 251 32.72 15.19 -7.92
N VAL A 252 32.04 14.82 -9.02
CA VAL A 252 31.33 13.53 -9.13
C VAL A 252 32.34 12.39 -8.92
N THR A 253 32.12 11.56 -7.90
CA THR A 253 33.03 10.45 -7.59
C THR A 253 32.93 9.34 -8.63
N SER A 254 33.99 8.55 -8.84
CA SER A 254 33.97 7.40 -9.75
C SER A 254 32.88 6.38 -9.39
N GLY A 255 32.56 6.25 -8.09
CA GLY A 255 31.44 5.45 -7.60
C GLY A 255 30.08 5.95 -8.09
N GLN A 256 29.83 7.26 -8.00
CA GLN A 256 28.60 7.89 -8.48
C GLN A 256 28.38 7.68 -9.99
N LEU A 257 29.45 7.77 -10.80
CA LEU A 257 29.39 7.48 -12.23
C LEU A 257 29.06 6.01 -12.51
N SER A 258 29.64 5.07 -11.76
CA SER A 258 29.35 3.65 -11.91
C SER A 258 27.89 3.32 -11.59
N PHE A 259 27.33 3.91 -10.53
CA PHE A 259 25.94 3.71 -10.15
C PHE A 259 24.96 4.32 -11.16
N LEU A 260 25.27 5.51 -11.68
CA LEU A 260 24.52 6.09 -12.80
C LEU A 260 24.51 5.19 -14.03
N MET A 261 25.65 4.59 -14.39
CA MET A 261 25.72 3.65 -15.51
C MET A 261 24.84 2.42 -15.29
N VAL A 262 24.86 1.83 -14.09
CA VAL A 262 23.95 0.72 -13.73
C VAL A 262 22.49 1.14 -13.88
N CYS A 263 22.15 2.33 -13.40
CA CYS A 263 20.79 2.87 -13.51
C CYS A 263 20.38 3.13 -14.97
N ALA A 264 21.28 3.65 -15.80
CA ALA A 264 21.05 3.85 -17.24
C ALA A 264 20.83 2.52 -17.98
N VAL A 265 21.64 1.50 -17.67
CA VAL A 265 21.46 0.14 -18.21
C VAL A 265 20.11 -0.44 -17.79
N LEU A 266 19.71 -0.27 -16.52
CA LEU A 266 18.43 -0.74 -16.02
C LEU A 266 17.24 -0.05 -16.72
N VAL A 267 17.32 1.25 -16.97
CA VAL A 267 16.32 1.99 -17.76
C VAL A 267 16.27 1.45 -19.19
N ALA A 268 17.41 1.26 -19.85
CA ALA A 268 17.47 0.72 -21.20
C ALA A 268 16.82 -0.67 -21.29
N VAL A 269 17.13 -1.55 -20.32
CA VAL A 269 16.48 -2.87 -20.19
C VAL A 269 14.97 -2.74 -20.01
N CYS A 270 14.51 -1.81 -19.17
CA CYS A 270 13.08 -1.55 -18.99
C CYS A 270 12.40 -1.07 -20.28
N VAL A 271 13.05 -0.20 -21.06
CA VAL A 271 12.54 0.27 -22.35
C VAL A 271 12.42 -0.88 -23.35
N VAL A 272 13.47 -1.71 -23.48
CA VAL A 272 13.46 -2.89 -24.36
C VAL A 272 12.35 -3.86 -23.96
N LEU A 273 12.26 -4.20 -22.67
CA LEU A 273 11.19 -5.06 -22.15
C LEU A 273 9.81 -4.44 -22.36
N ALA A 274 9.69 -3.11 -22.22
CA ALA A 274 8.43 -2.43 -22.44
C ALA A 274 7.96 -2.55 -23.89
N ILE A 275 8.89 -2.51 -24.85
CA ILE A 275 8.62 -2.74 -26.27
C ILE A 275 8.22 -4.19 -26.51
N LEU A 276 8.99 -5.16 -26.01
CA LEU A 276 8.72 -6.59 -26.17
C LEU A 276 7.35 -6.99 -25.58
N VAL A 277 7.05 -6.54 -24.35
CA VAL A 277 5.76 -6.79 -23.71
C VAL A 277 4.60 -6.20 -24.51
N SER A 278 4.79 -4.99 -25.09
CA SER A 278 3.77 -4.34 -25.92
C SER A 278 3.41 -5.11 -27.21
N GLN A 279 4.31 -5.98 -27.67
CA GLN A 279 4.07 -6.87 -28.81
C GLN A 279 3.29 -8.12 -28.41
N THR A 280 3.39 -8.54 -27.14
CA THR A 280 2.73 -9.76 -26.60
C THR A 280 1.36 -9.50 -25.95
N LEU A 281 0.80 -8.30 -26.10
CA LEU A 281 -0.50 -7.93 -25.49
C LEU A 281 -1.69 -8.70 -26.09
N ASP A 282 -1.52 -9.28 -27.29
CA ASP A 282 -2.47 -10.17 -27.95
C ASP A 282 -2.71 -11.47 -27.14
N ARG A 283 -1.72 -11.91 -26.36
CA ARG A 283 -1.79 -13.11 -25.51
C ARG A 283 -2.59 -12.90 -24.22
N LEU A 284 -3.06 -11.68 -23.93
CA LEU A 284 -3.87 -11.41 -22.75
C LEU A 284 -5.29 -11.98 -22.92
N GLY A 285 -5.68 -12.87 -22.02
CA GLY A 285 -7.02 -13.45 -22.01
C GLY A 285 -8.10 -12.40 -21.69
N ARG A 286 -9.22 -12.43 -22.43
CA ARG A 286 -10.37 -11.53 -22.23
C ARG A 286 -10.86 -11.52 -20.76
N VAL A 287 -10.90 -12.70 -20.13
CA VAL A 287 -11.34 -12.86 -18.73
C VAL A 287 -10.42 -12.11 -17.75
N SER A 288 -9.10 -12.14 -17.95
CA SER A 288 -8.16 -11.48 -17.03
C SER A 288 -8.18 -9.96 -17.17
N VAL A 289 -8.42 -9.46 -18.39
CA VAL A 289 -8.51 -8.01 -18.66
C VAL A 289 -9.82 -7.42 -18.10
N ILE A 290 -10.96 -8.12 -18.24
CA ILE A 290 -12.27 -7.67 -17.72
C ILE A 290 -12.30 -7.73 -16.19
N ALA A 291 -11.81 -8.82 -15.58
CA ALA A 291 -11.80 -8.98 -14.13
C ALA A 291 -11.06 -7.83 -13.42
N GLY A 292 -10.01 -7.28 -14.07
CA GLY A 292 -9.32 -6.11 -13.54
C GLY A 292 -10.09 -4.80 -13.68
N GLY A 293 -10.87 -4.65 -14.76
CA GLY A 293 -11.70 -3.46 -14.96
C GLY A 293 -12.84 -3.36 -13.96
N GLU A 294 -13.49 -4.48 -13.63
CA GLU A 294 -14.53 -4.51 -12.58
C GLU A 294 -13.98 -4.15 -11.21
N LEU A 295 -12.81 -4.70 -10.86
CA LEU A 295 -12.17 -4.35 -9.60
C LEU A 295 -11.78 -2.87 -9.58
N LEU A 296 -11.14 -2.34 -10.63
CA LEU A 296 -10.81 -0.92 -10.72
C LEU A 296 -12.02 -0.02 -10.60
N ALA A 297 -13.15 -0.36 -11.22
CA ALA A 297 -14.39 0.40 -11.07
C ALA A 297 -14.87 0.39 -9.62
N GLY A 298 -14.81 -0.76 -8.94
CA GLY A 298 -15.11 -0.87 -7.51
C GLY A 298 -14.14 -0.09 -6.61
N LEU A 299 -12.83 -0.15 -6.89
CA LEU A 299 -11.83 0.63 -6.16
C LEU A 299 -11.99 2.14 -6.40
N ALA A 300 -12.29 2.54 -7.65
CA ALA A 300 -12.49 3.93 -8.02
C ALA A 300 -13.77 4.48 -7.37
N GLY A 301 -14.86 3.71 -7.35
CA GLY A 301 -16.09 4.07 -6.63
C GLY A 301 -15.87 4.16 -5.12
N ALA A 302 -15.08 3.26 -4.54
CA ALA A 302 -14.69 3.33 -3.13
C ALA A 302 -13.79 4.55 -2.85
N ALA A 303 -12.86 4.88 -3.75
CA ALA A 303 -11.98 6.04 -3.61
C ALA A 303 -12.74 7.36 -3.79
N SER A 304 -13.64 7.46 -4.78
CA SER A 304 -14.45 8.65 -5.04
C SER A 304 -15.45 8.90 -3.92
N SER A 305 -15.96 7.84 -3.28
CA SER A 305 -16.78 7.95 -2.07
C SER A 305 -15.96 8.06 -0.78
N LEU A 306 -14.63 8.03 -0.85
CA LEU A 306 -13.72 7.96 0.31
C LEU A 306 -14.05 6.81 1.29
N ASP A 307 -14.78 5.78 0.86
CA ASP A 307 -15.13 4.62 1.67
C ASP A 307 -14.01 3.57 1.63
N ILE A 308 -13.02 3.78 2.49
CA ILE A 308 -11.88 2.85 2.72
C ILE A 308 -12.39 1.46 3.13
N SER A 309 -13.59 1.37 3.70
CA SER A 309 -14.16 0.10 4.11
C SER A 309 -14.54 -0.73 2.87
N MET A 310 -15.23 -0.15 1.88
CA MET A 310 -15.57 -0.85 0.63
C MET A 310 -14.33 -1.35 -0.10
N LEU A 311 -13.25 -0.56 -0.11
CA LEU A 311 -11.95 -0.94 -0.68
C LEU A 311 -11.43 -2.27 -0.08
N GLY A 312 -11.49 -2.40 1.25
CA GLY A 312 -11.09 -3.62 1.96
C GLY A 312 -11.93 -4.85 1.57
N ASP A 313 -13.25 -4.67 1.41
CA ASP A 313 -14.19 -5.76 1.09
C ASP A 313 -13.98 -6.27 -0.34
N VAL A 314 -13.74 -5.36 -1.30
CA VAL A 314 -13.42 -5.70 -2.69
C VAL A 314 -12.13 -6.54 -2.76
N ILE A 315 -11.08 -6.13 -2.03
CA ILE A 315 -9.80 -6.85 -1.99
C ILE A 315 -9.96 -8.22 -1.32
N ALA A 316 -10.67 -8.28 -0.17
CA ALA A 316 -10.91 -9.53 0.55
C ALA A 316 -11.71 -10.53 -0.29
N SER A 317 -12.77 -10.07 -0.95
CA SER A 317 -13.60 -10.92 -1.81
C SER A 317 -12.79 -11.52 -2.97
N ARG A 318 -11.94 -10.74 -3.63
CA ARG A 318 -11.06 -11.24 -4.70
C ARG A 318 -10.06 -12.26 -4.17
N HIS A 319 -9.46 -12.04 -3.00
CA HIS A 319 -8.52 -12.99 -2.41
C HIS A 319 -9.16 -14.37 -2.22
N TRP A 320 -10.33 -14.42 -1.60
CA TRP A 320 -11.01 -15.69 -1.33
C TRP A 320 -11.54 -16.36 -2.60
N ARG A 321 -12.00 -15.59 -3.60
CA ARG A 321 -12.36 -16.11 -4.94
C ARG A 321 -11.17 -16.78 -5.63
N LEU A 322 -9.98 -16.16 -5.58
CA LEU A 322 -8.77 -16.73 -6.19
C LEU A 322 -8.26 -17.97 -5.44
N LYS A 323 -8.47 -18.03 -4.13
CA LYS A 323 -8.10 -19.20 -3.31
C LYS A 323 -9.00 -20.40 -3.60
N GLY A 324 -10.27 -20.16 -3.95
CA GLY A 324 -11.24 -21.16 -4.38
C GLY A 324 -11.72 -22.08 -3.25
N ARG A 325 -10.86 -23.00 -2.80
CA ARG A 325 -11.18 -23.95 -1.71
C ARG A 325 -10.17 -23.86 -0.57
N VAL A 326 -10.65 -24.02 0.65
CA VAL A 326 -9.83 -24.11 1.86
C VAL A 326 -10.21 -25.38 2.59
N ARG A 327 -9.23 -26.12 3.11
CA ARG A 327 -9.50 -27.30 3.95
C ARG A 327 -10.25 -26.84 5.21
N SER A 328 -11.44 -27.41 5.42
CA SER A 328 -12.16 -27.23 6.68
C SER A 328 -11.33 -27.87 7.80
N ARG A 329 -11.33 -27.23 8.97
CA ARG A 329 -10.73 -27.77 10.19
C ARG A 329 -11.85 -27.90 11.20
N ARG A 330 -11.94 -29.04 11.87
CA ARG A 330 -12.87 -29.21 13.00
C ARG A 330 -12.49 -28.20 14.08
N GLY A 331 -13.49 -27.49 14.60
CA GLY A 331 -13.30 -26.61 15.74
C GLY A 331 -12.97 -27.43 17.00
N ARG A 332 -12.26 -26.83 17.93
CA ARG A 332 -12.04 -27.34 19.28
C ARG A 332 -12.50 -26.27 20.29
N GLY A 333 -12.80 -26.72 21.50
CA GLY A 333 -13.34 -25.86 22.56
C GLY A 333 -14.83 -25.60 22.42
N ALA A 334 -15.38 -24.97 23.46
CA ALA A 334 -16.76 -24.50 23.54
C ALA A 334 -16.80 -22.96 23.58
N ASP A 335 -17.98 -22.40 23.30
CA ASP A 335 -18.30 -20.99 23.51
C ASP A 335 -17.25 -20.02 22.92
N GLY A 336 -16.74 -19.10 23.74
CA GLY A 336 -15.81 -18.05 23.31
C GLY A 336 -14.47 -18.62 22.83
N ALA A 337 -13.99 -19.71 23.46
CA ALA A 337 -12.73 -20.33 23.08
C ALA A 337 -12.78 -20.90 21.64
N ALA A 338 -13.95 -21.41 21.22
CA ALA A 338 -14.15 -21.86 19.85
C ALA A 338 -14.07 -20.70 18.84
N ILE A 339 -14.58 -19.51 19.20
CA ILE A 339 -14.46 -18.30 18.39
C ILE A 339 -13.00 -17.85 18.32
N VAL A 340 -12.30 -17.73 19.46
CA VAL A 340 -10.87 -17.36 19.52
C VAL A 340 -10.03 -18.28 18.62
N GLN A 341 -10.24 -19.59 18.68
CA GLN A 341 -9.51 -20.53 17.83
C GLN A 341 -9.82 -20.34 16.33
N ARG A 342 -11.09 -20.07 15.98
CA ARG A 342 -11.50 -19.79 14.59
C ARG A 342 -10.91 -18.47 14.08
N GLU A 343 -10.86 -17.44 14.91
CA GLU A 343 -10.21 -16.16 14.62
C GLU A 343 -8.72 -16.36 14.34
N PHE A 344 -8.03 -17.12 15.20
CA PHE A 344 -6.62 -17.46 15.04
C PHE A 344 -6.35 -18.17 13.71
N HIS A 345 -7.13 -19.20 13.39
CA HIS A 345 -7.01 -19.87 12.10
C HIS A 345 -7.41 -19.00 10.91
N ARG A 346 -8.35 -18.06 11.04
CA ARG A 346 -8.66 -17.10 9.98
C ARG A 346 -7.44 -16.24 9.66
N ILE A 347 -6.79 -15.69 10.69
CA ILE A 347 -5.62 -14.82 10.51
C ILE A 347 -4.46 -15.62 9.89
N LEU A 348 -4.19 -16.83 10.39
CA LEU A 348 -3.15 -17.71 9.84
C LEU A 348 -3.43 -18.20 8.42
N ARG A 349 -4.69 -18.27 7.98
CA ARG A 349 -5.01 -18.61 6.58
C ARG A 349 -4.59 -17.53 5.60
N TRP A 350 -4.25 -16.33 6.07
CA TRP A 350 -3.75 -15.24 5.25
C TRP A 350 -2.37 -14.74 5.76
N PRO A 351 -1.33 -15.59 5.67
CA PRO A 351 -0.01 -15.31 6.27
C PRO A 351 0.62 -14.01 5.73
N ARG A 352 0.25 -13.61 4.50
CA ARG A 352 0.64 -12.33 3.91
C ARG A 352 0.32 -11.13 4.80
N ARG A 353 -0.84 -11.11 5.48
CA ARG A 353 -1.21 -9.99 6.37
C ARG A 353 -0.24 -9.87 7.54
N ILE A 354 0.22 -11.01 8.05
CA ILE A 354 1.22 -11.08 9.11
C ILE A 354 2.59 -10.58 8.59
N ALA A 355 3.01 -11.04 7.40
CA ALA A 355 4.26 -10.59 6.80
C ALA A 355 4.29 -9.07 6.56
N VAL A 356 3.21 -8.48 6.03
CA VAL A 356 3.10 -7.02 5.85
C VAL A 356 3.08 -6.30 7.20
N ALA A 357 2.37 -6.84 8.20
CA ALA A 357 2.31 -6.27 9.55
C ALA A 357 3.69 -6.18 10.23
N PHE A 358 4.52 -7.22 10.12
CA PHE A 358 5.87 -7.19 10.67
C PHE A 358 6.86 -6.43 9.78
N GLY A 359 6.67 -6.41 8.45
CA GLY A 359 7.44 -5.54 7.55
C GLY A 359 7.27 -4.05 7.87
N LEU A 360 6.10 -3.64 8.38
CA LEU A 360 5.82 -2.28 8.84
C LEU A 360 6.63 -1.86 10.08
N LEU A 361 7.32 -2.78 10.77
CA LEU A 361 8.25 -2.42 11.85
C LEU A 361 9.38 -1.51 11.35
N VAL A 362 9.72 -1.52 10.06
CA VAL A 362 10.71 -0.58 9.54
C VAL A 362 10.36 0.88 9.80
N VAL A 363 9.08 1.22 9.85
CA VAL A 363 8.65 2.61 10.03
C VAL A 363 9.17 3.19 11.36
N PRO A 364 8.87 2.62 12.54
CA PRO A 364 9.41 3.13 13.80
C PRO A 364 10.94 3.05 13.91
N TYR A 365 11.57 2.01 13.37
CA TYR A 365 13.04 1.91 13.37
C TYR A 365 13.70 2.97 12.48
N ALA A 366 13.10 3.27 11.32
CA ALA A 366 13.58 4.31 10.42
C ALA A 366 13.48 5.70 11.07
N VAL A 367 12.33 5.99 11.71
CA VAL A 367 12.13 7.26 12.44
C VAL A 367 13.09 7.38 13.63
N HIS A 368 13.36 6.27 14.32
CA HIS A 368 14.31 6.26 15.43
C HIS A 368 15.74 6.55 14.96
N GLY A 369 16.25 5.85 13.94
CA GLY A 369 17.62 6.08 13.47
C GLY A 369 17.80 7.39 12.70
N ALA A 370 16.73 7.99 12.18
CA ALA A 370 16.73 9.35 11.67
C ALA A 370 16.83 10.44 12.77
N GLY A 371 16.81 10.05 14.06
CA GLY A 371 16.98 10.97 15.20
C GLY A 371 15.69 11.63 15.71
N PHE A 372 14.53 11.32 15.10
CA PHE A 372 13.24 11.89 15.50
C PHE A 372 12.59 11.11 16.66
N HIS A 373 13.29 10.99 17.79
CA HIS A 373 12.85 10.15 18.93
C HIS A 373 11.43 10.46 19.42
N VAL A 374 11.01 11.74 19.39
CA VAL A 374 9.65 12.19 19.77
C VAL A 374 8.57 11.62 18.85
N LEU A 375 8.88 11.41 17.57
CA LEU A 375 7.93 10.90 16.57
C LEU A 375 7.87 9.37 16.54
N VAL A 376 8.81 8.66 17.17
CA VAL A 376 8.87 7.18 17.10
C VAL A 376 7.60 6.52 17.65
N PRO A 377 7.03 6.90 18.81
CA PRO A 377 5.80 6.30 19.29
C PRO A 377 4.61 6.54 18.35
N ILE A 378 4.56 7.69 17.69
CA ILE A 378 3.50 8.03 16.72
C ILE A 378 3.64 7.18 15.47
N ALA A 379 4.85 7.12 14.92
CA ALA A 379 5.19 6.31 13.77
C ALA A 379 4.90 4.82 14.03
N ALA A 380 5.26 4.34 15.23
CA ALA A 380 4.94 3.00 15.70
C ALA A 380 3.41 2.80 15.76
N ALA A 381 2.67 3.69 16.40
CA ALA A 381 1.23 3.53 16.52
C ALA A 381 0.51 3.53 15.17
N ILE A 382 0.88 4.42 14.25
CA ILE A 382 0.30 4.45 12.89
C ILE A 382 0.63 3.14 12.15
N ALA A 383 1.89 2.70 12.18
CA ALA A 383 2.31 1.45 11.56
C ALA A 383 1.59 0.23 12.18
N GLY A 384 1.49 0.19 13.51
CA GLY A 384 0.79 -0.84 14.27
C GLY A 384 -0.71 -0.87 13.99
N PHE A 385 -1.35 0.29 13.85
CA PHE A 385 -2.76 0.41 13.47
C PHE A 385 -3.02 -0.19 12.08
N ILE A 386 -2.18 0.17 11.10
CA ILE A 386 -2.24 -0.39 9.73
C ILE A 386 -1.97 -1.90 9.75
N ALA A 387 -1.04 -2.37 10.58
CA ALA A 387 -0.65 -3.76 10.73
C ALA A 387 -1.78 -4.63 11.33
N VAL A 388 -2.43 -4.15 12.38
CA VAL A 388 -3.44 -4.91 13.14
C VAL A 388 -4.83 -4.83 12.50
N ARG A 389 -5.19 -3.71 11.86
CA ARG A 389 -6.53 -3.49 11.27
C ARG A 389 -7.05 -4.66 10.41
N PRO A 390 -6.29 -5.24 9.46
CA PRO A 390 -6.76 -6.36 8.65
C PRO A 390 -7.04 -7.64 9.45
N MET A 391 -6.51 -7.78 10.66
CA MET A 391 -6.76 -8.94 11.52
C MET A 391 -8.21 -8.95 12.06
N LEU A 392 -8.84 -7.77 12.14
CA LEU A 392 -10.19 -7.56 12.68
C LEU A 392 -11.32 -7.68 11.65
N ASP A 393 -11.05 -8.15 10.43
CA ASP A 393 -12.08 -8.32 9.37
C ASP A 393 -13.24 -9.24 9.79
N GLY A 394 -12.98 -10.22 10.66
CA GLY A 394 -14.03 -11.08 11.21
C GLY A 394 -14.98 -10.31 12.11
N LEU A 395 -14.43 -9.55 13.07
CA LEU A 395 -15.21 -8.68 13.95
C LEU A 395 -16.04 -7.69 13.13
N ARG A 396 -15.43 -7.09 12.11
CA ARG A 396 -16.12 -6.17 11.20
C ARG A 396 -17.29 -6.82 10.47
N THR A 397 -17.14 -8.07 10.03
CA THR A 397 -18.21 -8.82 9.38
C THR A 397 -19.33 -9.15 10.36
N ALA A 398 -18.99 -9.55 11.59
CA ALA A 398 -19.96 -9.81 12.66
C ALA A 398 -20.76 -8.55 13.05
N CYS A 399 -20.08 -7.42 13.25
CA CYS A 399 -20.72 -6.15 13.59
C CYS A 399 -21.66 -5.61 12.49
N ARG A 400 -21.50 -6.06 11.24
CA ARG A 400 -22.36 -5.67 10.11
C ARG A 400 -23.60 -6.54 9.93
N SER A 401 -23.70 -7.68 10.64
CA SER A 401 -24.82 -8.61 10.50
C SER A 401 -25.38 -8.99 11.87
N THR A 402 -26.50 -8.37 12.24
CA THR A 402 -27.25 -8.73 13.45
C THR A 402 -27.74 -10.18 13.40
N GLY A 403 -28.12 -10.67 12.22
CA GLY A 403 -28.47 -12.08 12.00
C GLY A 403 -27.33 -13.03 12.33
N LEU A 404 -26.08 -12.68 12.00
CA LEU A 404 -24.91 -13.50 12.33
C LEU A 404 -24.64 -13.51 13.83
N VAL A 405 -24.78 -12.36 14.51
CA VAL A 405 -24.64 -12.27 15.97
C VAL A 405 -25.71 -13.13 16.66
N ARG A 406 -26.97 -13.06 16.22
CA ARG A 406 -28.06 -13.89 16.73
C ARG A 406 -27.85 -15.38 16.46
N ALA A 407 -27.36 -15.74 15.27
CA ALA A 407 -27.05 -17.12 14.91
C ALA A 407 -25.90 -17.71 15.75
N LEU A 408 -24.98 -16.86 16.23
CA LEU A 408 -23.94 -17.28 17.17
C LEU A 408 -24.47 -17.42 18.60
N GLY A 409 -25.54 -16.69 18.96
CA GLY A 409 -26.13 -16.69 20.31
C GLY A 409 -25.41 -15.77 21.31
N TRP A 410 -24.70 -14.74 20.84
CA TRP A 410 -23.85 -13.86 21.66
C TRP A 410 -24.35 -12.42 21.66
N ASP A 411 -24.05 -11.66 22.71
CA ASP A 411 -24.17 -10.19 22.65
C ASP A 411 -22.99 -9.59 21.87
N LEU A 412 -23.22 -8.45 21.21
CA LEU A 412 -22.19 -7.72 20.45
C LEU A 412 -21.00 -7.32 21.33
N ARG A 413 -21.23 -7.00 22.62
CA ARG A 413 -20.16 -6.66 23.56
C ARG A 413 -19.25 -7.86 23.80
N GLU A 414 -19.83 -9.01 24.13
CA GLU A 414 -19.09 -10.24 24.41
C GLU A 414 -18.33 -10.70 23.16
N LEU A 415 -19.00 -10.67 22.01
CA LEU A 415 -18.40 -11.03 20.73
C LEU A 415 -17.23 -10.10 20.38
N ARG A 416 -17.34 -8.79 20.64
CA ARG A 416 -16.23 -7.85 20.46
C ARG A 416 -15.02 -8.23 21.30
N VAL A 417 -15.21 -8.52 22.59
CA VAL A 417 -14.12 -8.91 23.49
C VAL A 417 -13.46 -10.18 22.97
N VAL A 418 -14.24 -11.23 22.72
CA VAL A 418 -13.74 -12.54 22.29
C VAL A 418 -13.01 -12.48 20.94
N MET A 419 -13.57 -11.76 19.96
CA MET A 419 -12.92 -11.64 18.64
C MET A 419 -11.70 -10.69 18.66
N ALA A 420 -11.58 -9.81 19.65
CA ALA A 420 -10.43 -8.94 19.82
C ALA A 420 -9.25 -9.62 20.53
N VAL A 421 -9.44 -10.76 21.21
CA VAL A 421 -8.36 -11.47 21.91
C VAL A 421 -7.19 -11.78 20.99
N VAL A 422 -7.44 -12.40 19.83
CA VAL A 422 -6.36 -12.80 18.92
C VAL A 422 -5.65 -11.59 18.30
N PRO A 423 -6.35 -10.60 17.70
CA PRO A 423 -5.71 -9.37 17.25
C PRO A 423 -4.94 -8.64 18.37
N GLY A 424 -5.46 -8.66 19.61
CA GLY A 424 -4.80 -8.09 20.78
C GLY A 424 -3.47 -8.77 21.11
N LEU A 425 -3.42 -10.11 21.07
CA LEU A 425 -2.15 -10.86 21.20
C LEU A 425 -1.16 -10.47 20.09
N PHE A 426 -1.62 -10.33 18.85
CA PHE A 426 -0.77 -9.83 17.76
C PHE A 426 -0.30 -8.39 18.00
N THR A 427 -1.14 -7.51 18.54
CA THR A 427 -0.75 -6.14 18.91
C THR A 427 0.34 -6.14 19.99
N ILE A 428 0.23 -7.01 20.99
CA ILE A 428 1.26 -7.15 22.04
C ILE A 428 2.59 -7.60 21.45
N VAL A 429 2.58 -8.64 20.61
CA VAL A 429 3.80 -9.13 19.94
C VAL A 429 4.39 -8.04 19.04
N TRP A 430 3.55 -7.34 18.28
CA TRP A 430 3.99 -6.26 17.41
C TRP A 430 4.61 -5.09 18.20
N ALA A 431 3.98 -4.67 19.30
CA ALA A 431 4.47 -3.61 20.17
C ALA A 431 5.77 -4.02 20.90
N ALA A 432 5.88 -5.28 21.32
CA ALA A 432 7.10 -5.84 21.89
C ALA A 432 8.25 -5.82 20.87
N CYS A 433 8.00 -6.14 19.60
CA CYS A 433 9.00 -5.99 18.55
C CYS A 433 9.33 -4.53 18.23
N ALA A 434 8.40 -3.58 18.43
CA ALA A 434 8.67 -2.15 18.23
C ALA A 434 9.34 -1.50 19.46
N TYR A 435 9.32 -2.16 20.63
CA TYR A 435 9.79 -1.62 21.91
C TYR A 435 11.22 -1.07 21.86
N PRO A 436 12.23 -1.74 21.25
CA PRO A 436 13.58 -1.19 21.19
C PRO A 436 13.68 0.15 20.45
N ALA A 437 12.83 0.41 19.46
CA ALA A 437 12.76 1.71 18.81
C ALA A 437 12.05 2.76 19.69
N ILE A 438 10.98 2.36 20.39
CA ILE A 438 10.18 3.24 21.25
C ILE A 438 10.96 3.67 22.50
N GLY A 439 11.76 2.77 23.08
CA GLY A 439 12.66 3.05 24.21
C GLY A 439 11.99 3.18 25.59
N SER A 440 10.67 3.31 25.66
CA SER A 440 9.91 3.46 26.92
C SER A 440 8.78 2.44 27.02
N ALA A 441 8.65 1.80 28.18
CA ALA A 441 7.59 0.84 28.47
C ALA A 441 6.22 1.52 28.56
N THR A 442 6.14 2.74 29.10
CA THR A 442 4.88 3.50 29.20
C THR A 442 4.40 3.93 27.82
N SER A 443 5.29 4.44 26.98
CA SER A 443 4.98 4.78 25.59
C SER A 443 4.60 3.55 24.77
N CYS A 444 5.28 2.41 24.98
CA CYS A 444 4.95 1.15 24.31
C CYS A 444 3.55 0.64 24.70
N PHE A 445 3.19 0.75 25.98
CA PHE A 445 1.83 0.45 26.44
C PHE A 445 0.80 1.37 25.80
N ALA A 446 1.05 2.69 25.78
CA ALA A 446 0.17 3.66 25.14
C ALA A 446 -0.05 3.37 23.64
N VAL A 447 1.03 2.98 22.94
CA VAL A 447 0.98 2.53 21.53
C VAL A 447 0.12 1.28 21.39
N ALA A 448 0.38 0.23 22.16
CA ALA A 448 -0.36 -1.03 22.09
C ALA A 448 -1.85 -0.83 22.40
N ALA A 449 -2.16 -0.06 23.45
CA ALA A 449 -3.51 0.30 23.87
C ALA A 449 -4.25 1.12 22.81
N GLY A 450 -3.59 2.13 22.23
CA GLY A 450 -4.14 2.95 21.14
C GLY A 450 -4.41 2.16 19.86
N VAL A 451 -3.49 1.27 19.48
CA VAL A 451 -3.63 0.40 18.31
C VAL A 451 -4.84 -0.53 18.45
N ILE A 452 -4.94 -1.28 19.55
CA ILE A 452 -6.04 -2.25 19.69
C ILE A 452 -7.39 -1.55 19.90
N SER A 453 -7.47 -0.52 20.75
CA SER A 453 -8.72 0.22 20.98
C SER A 453 -9.21 0.92 19.71
N GLY A 454 -8.31 1.59 18.99
CA GLY A 454 -8.62 2.27 17.75
C GLY A 454 -9.04 1.31 16.64
N THR A 455 -8.31 0.22 16.43
CA THR A 455 -8.65 -0.74 15.37
C THR A 455 -9.94 -1.50 15.67
N VAL A 456 -10.21 -1.87 16.93
CA VAL A 456 -11.47 -2.50 17.35
C VAL A 456 -12.64 -1.53 17.17
N ARG A 457 -12.46 -0.24 17.52
CA ARG A 457 -13.48 0.78 17.29
C ARG A 457 -13.75 0.99 15.81
N GLN A 458 -12.72 1.02 14.98
CA GLN A 458 -12.88 1.13 13.54
C GLN A 458 -13.57 -0.09 12.92
N ALA A 459 -13.23 -1.30 13.40
CA ALA A 459 -13.87 -2.54 12.94
C ALA A 459 -15.34 -2.64 13.38
N SER A 460 -15.67 -2.12 14.56
CA SER A 460 -17.04 -2.10 15.10
C SER A 460 -17.85 -0.88 14.65
N ALA A 461 -17.27 0.02 13.87
CA ALA A 461 -17.94 1.24 13.43
C ALA A 461 -19.07 0.94 12.45
N ARG A 462 -20.18 1.67 12.60
CA ARG A 462 -21.30 1.61 11.67
C ARG A 462 -20.86 2.10 10.28
N PRO A 463 -21.42 1.55 9.19
CA PRO A 463 -21.27 2.12 7.86
C PRO A 463 -21.62 3.62 7.83
N PRO A 464 -21.02 4.40 6.93
CA PRO A 464 -21.40 5.80 6.74
C PRO A 464 -22.88 5.90 6.36
N SER A 465 -23.59 6.87 6.96
CA SER A 465 -24.97 7.17 6.58
C SER A 465 -24.98 8.16 5.42
N TYR A 466 -25.70 7.81 4.36
CA TYR A 466 -25.92 8.65 3.19
C TYR A 466 -27.25 9.42 3.25
N ALA A 467 -28.04 9.23 4.31
CA ALA A 467 -29.37 9.82 4.45
C ALA A 467 -29.36 11.24 5.05
N GLY A 468 -28.19 11.75 5.45
CA GLY A 468 -28.06 13.09 6.05
C GLY A 468 -28.01 14.21 5.00
N PRO A 469 -28.24 15.47 5.40
CA PRO A 469 -28.15 16.62 4.51
C PRO A 469 -26.73 16.71 3.92
N LEU A 470 -26.64 16.90 2.61
CA LEU A 470 -25.35 16.99 1.91
C LEU A 470 -24.66 18.31 2.28
N VAL A 471 -23.40 18.24 2.69
CA VAL A 471 -22.58 19.43 2.98
C VAL A 471 -21.95 19.88 1.66
N THR A 472 -22.18 21.13 1.27
CA THR A 472 -21.54 21.74 0.11
C THR A 472 -20.05 21.93 0.39
N SER A 473 -19.21 21.32 -0.43
CA SER A 473 -17.76 21.53 -0.41
C SER A 473 -17.28 21.99 -1.79
N PRO A 474 -16.07 22.56 -1.90
CA PRO A 474 -15.47 22.88 -3.20
C PRO A 474 -15.32 21.66 -4.14
N MET A 475 -15.35 20.44 -3.60
CA MET A 475 -15.32 19.19 -4.37
C MET A 475 -16.74 18.63 -4.66
N GLY A 476 -17.78 19.42 -4.45
CA GLY A 476 -19.18 19.04 -4.61
C GLY A 476 -19.89 18.71 -3.29
N ALA A 477 -21.12 18.23 -3.40
CA ALA A 477 -21.97 17.91 -2.25
C ALA A 477 -21.53 16.57 -1.62
N ILE A 478 -20.99 16.61 -0.39
CA ILE A 478 -20.44 15.45 0.30
C ILE A 478 -21.34 15.09 1.49
N PRO A 479 -21.82 13.83 1.60
CA PRO A 479 -22.53 13.36 2.78
C PRO A 479 -21.66 13.50 4.05
N PRO A 480 -22.16 14.10 5.14
CA PRO A 480 -21.39 14.30 6.36
C PRO A 480 -20.91 12.99 7.00
N GLY A 481 -21.63 11.89 6.73
CA GLY A 481 -21.24 10.54 7.15
C GLY A 481 -19.86 10.11 6.63
N LEU A 482 -19.43 10.59 5.46
CA LEU A 482 -18.14 10.25 4.85
C LEU A 482 -16.95 10.87 5.59
N PHE A 483 -17.05 12.13 6.04
CA PHE A 483 -15.96 12.79 6.77
C PHE A 483 -15.65 12.12 8.11
N SER A 484 -16.68 11.57 8.76
CA SER A 484 -16.50 10.91 10.06
C SER A 484 -15.85 9.52 9.97
N GLN A 485 -15.86 8.90 8.79
CA GLN A 485 -15.49 7.48 8.65
C GLN A 485 -13.99 7.21 8.84
N PRO A 486 -13.05 7.97 8.24
CA PRO A 486 -11.62 7.76 8.46
C PRO A 486 -11.20 8.06 9.90
N ALA A 487 -11.84 9.06 10.53
CA ALA A 487 -11.56 9.47 11.91
C ALA A 487 -12.00 8.42 12.95
N ARG A 488 -13.00 7.59 12.64
CA ARG A 488 -13.50 6.56 13.56
C ARG A 488 -12.42 5.51 13.85
N GLY A 489 -11.91 5.54 15.08
CA GLY A 489 -10.91 4.62 15.62
C GLY A 489 -9.52 5.25 15.64
N PHE A 490 -9.20 6.10 14.66
CA PHE A 490 -7.97 6.88 14.70
C PHE A 490 -7.98 7.91 15.85
N ASP A 491 -9.15 8.44 16.19
CA ASP A 491 -9.37 9.27 17.38
C ASP A 491 -8.91 8.61 18.69
N LEU A 492 -9.25 7.34 18.94
CA LEU A 492 -8.78 6.63 20.14
C LEU A 492 -7.27 6.39 20.13
N LEU A 493 -6.70 6.14 18.96
CA LEU A 493 -5.25 6.00 18.82
C LEU A 493 -4.55 7.32 19.18
N VAL A 494 -5.02 8.45 18.65
CA VAL A 494 -4.48 9.78 18.98
C VAL A 494 -4.68 10.09 20.45
N LEU A 495 -5.85 9.78 21.02
CA LEU A 495 -6.14 10.01 22.44
C LEU A 495 -5.18 9.24 23.36
N CYS A 496 -4.86 7.98 23.04
CA CYS A 496 -3.89 7.20 23.79
C CYS A 496 -2.45 7.73 23.65
N LEU A 497 -2.12 8.36 22.51
CA LEU A 497 -0.78 8.93 22.26
C LEU A 497 -0.64 10.37 22.75
N ALA A 498 -1.74 11.09 22.98
CA ALA A 498 -1.71 12.49 23.40
C ALA A 498 -0.81 12.73 24.63
N PRO A 499 -0.82 11.90 25.69
CA PRO A 499 0.08 12.09 26.82
C PRO A 499 1.57 11.94 26.46
N VAL A 500 1.89 11.07 25.50
CA VAL A 500 3.25 10.88 25.00
C VAL A 500 3.69 12.10 24.18
N LEU A 501 2.79 12.61 23.34
CA LEU A 501 2.98 13.80 22.50
C LEU A 501 3.21 15.08 23.32
N PHE A 502 2.42 15.27 24.37
CA PHE A 502 2.55 16.42 25.27
C PHE A 502 3.62 16.22 26.35
N ASN A 503 4.38 15.12 26.29
CA ASN A 503 5.43 14.77 27.25
C ASN A 503 4.93 14.84 28.72
N LEU A 504 3.73 14.33 28.97
CA LEU A 504 3.13 14.30 30.29
C LEU A 504 3.82 13.28 31.20
N ASN A 505 3.58 13.39 32.52
CA ASN A 505 4.08 12.43 33.51
C ASN A 505 3.66 10.98 33.16
N SER A 506 4.53 10.01 33.46
CA SER A 506 4.32 8.58 33.23
C SER A 506 2.98 8.04 33.76
N LEU A 507 2.47 8.62 34.85
CA LEU A 507 1.14 8.32 35.36
C LEU A 507 0.03 8.56 34.32
N TRP A 508 0.05 9.69 33.61
CA TRP A 508 -0.95 10.03 32.59
C TRP A 508 -0.79 9.19 31.32
N VAL A 509 0.45 8.85 30.97
CA VAL A 509 0.77 7.96 29.84
C VAL A 509 0.21 6.55 30.04
N ILE A 510 0.03 6.10 31.28
CA ILE A 510 -0.60 4.80 31.59
C ILE A 510 -2.11 4.97 31.83
N LEU A 511 -2.52 5.96 32.61
CA LEU A 511 -3.90 6.13 33.05
C LEU A 511 -4.86 6.33 31.88
N ILE A 512 -4.54 7.26 30.95
CA ILE A 512 -5.44 7.59 29.83
C ILE A 512 -5.65 6.37 28.92
N PRO A 513 -4.61 5.68 28.41
CA PRO A 513 -4.81 4.49 27.59
C PRO A 513 -5.51 3.34 28.34
N THR A 514 -5.29 3.20 29.65
CA THR A 514 -5.99 2.21 30.47
C THR A 514 -7.48 2.49 30.54
N VAL A 515 -7.87 3.74 30.80
CA VAL A 515 -9.28 4.17 30.83
C VAL A 515 -9.91 4.00 29.45
N VAL A 516 -9.22 4.36 28.37
CA VAL A 516 -9.71 4.17 27.00
C VAL A 516 -9.95 2.69 26.68
N LEU A 517 -9.02 1.80 27.03
CA LEU A 517 -9.18 0.36 26.88
C LEU A 517 -10.39 -0.15 27.68
N MET A 518 -10.47 0.24 28.96
CA MET A 518 -11.56 -0.16 29.84
C MET A 518 -12.91 0.27 29.26
N LEU A 519 -13.08 1.53 28.87
CA LEU A 519 -14.31 2.04 28.28
C LEU A 519 -14.65 1.33 26.96
N MET A 520 -13.66 1.10 26.10
CA MET A 520 -13.89 0.49 24.79
C MET A 520 -14.45 -0.95 24.87
N PHE A 521 -14.06 -1.70 25.89
CA PHE A 521 -14.53 -3.08 26.12
C PHE A 521 -15.66 -3.18 27.15
N ALA A 522 -15.85 -2.18 28.02
CA ALA A 522 -16.97 -2.13 28.96
C ALA A 522 -18.27 -1.66 28.28
N ILE A 523 -18.21 -0.68 27.38
CA ILE A 523 -19.39 -0.06 26.78
C ILE A 523 -20.02 -0.99 25.73
N ARG A 524 -21.30 -1.31 25.94
CA ARG A 524 -22.12 -2.00 24.94
C ARG A 524 -22.23 -1.13 23.68
N PRO A 525 -21.91 -1.66 22.49
CA PRO A 525 -22.24 -0.95 21.25
C PRO A 525 -23.73 -0.67 21.20
N LYS A 526 -24.12 0.55 20.81
CA LYS A 526 -25.51 0.82 20.47
C LYS A 526 -25.92 -0.12 19.34
N THR A 527 -26.92 -0.96 19.57
CA THR A 527 -27.58 -1.74 18.53
C THR A 527 -28.27 -0.76 17.56
N GLY A 528 -28.13 -1.02 16.27
CA GLY A 528 -28.85 -0.29 15.22
C GLY A 528 -30.20 -0.94 14.98
#